data_AF-A0A1G8AF58-F1
#
_entry.id   AF-A0A1G8AF58-F1
#
_cell.length_a   1.000
_cell.length_b   1.000
_cell.length_c   1.000
_cell.angle_alpha   90.00
_cell.angle_beta   90.00
_cell.angle_gamma   90.00
#
_symmetry.space_group_name_H-M   'P 1'
#
loop_
_entity.id
_entity.type
_entity.pdbx_description
1 polymer ?
#
loop_
_entity_poly.entity_id
_entity_poly.type
_entity_poly.pdbx_seq_one_letter_code
_entity_poly.pdbx_strand_id
1 'polypeptide(L)'
;MPDDGNPNPPTDTVTVESLQAQIASLTADRDNLTTDRDKWKGLSRKHEGERNDALKQVSTLESETASAVDAAREEGRQAALADTAHTRVEAALYRQAAASGVQLPDSIAAVVDLGRLAADDGTPDTDAIAGLLAAFTPRPDAPKYAPPDSLGIGQRQPSTDQLTRADLQTLTPAEINQARLDGRLDNLLNGET
;
A
#
# COMPACT_ATOMS: atom_id res chain seq x y z
N MET A 1 26.08 123.07 6.84
CA MET A 1 25.06 122.11 6.38
C MET A 1 25.80 120.95 5.74
N PRO A 2 25.49 119.70 6.13
CA PRO A 2 26.17 118.49 5.66
C PRO A 2 25.64 118.12 4.28
N ASP A 3 26.53 117.67 3.39
CA ASP A 3 26.16 116.96 2.15
C ASP A 3 26.49 115.48 2.36
N ASP A 4 25.43 114.68 2.45
CA ASP A 4 25.44 113.26 2.74
C ASP A 4 25.97 112.49 1.51
N GLY A 5 27.28 112.21 1.53
CA GLY A 5 27.93 111.31 0.59
C GLY A 5 27.47 109.87 0.77
N ASN A 6 26.39 109.52 0.08
CA ASN A 6 25.85 108.16 -0.12
C ASN A 6 26.98 107.16 -0.50
N PRO A 7 27.26 106.12 0.29
CA PRO A 7 28.20 105.08 -0.12
C PRO A 7 27.52 104.18 -1.17
N ASN A 8 28.00 104.27 -2.42
CA ASN A 8 27.62 103.34 -3.47
C ASN A 8 27.81 101.88 -3.01
N PRO A 9 26.89 100.95 -3.32
CA PRO A 9 27.05 99.54 -2.99
C PRO A 9 28.20 98.93 -3.80
N PRO A 10 28.90 97.91 -3.26
CA PRO A 10 29.99 97.25 -3.96
C PRO A 10 29.45 96.64 -5.25
N THR A 11 29.90 97.18 -6.38
CA THR A 11 29.61 96.62 -7.69
C THR A 11 30.56 95.45 -7.87
N ASP A 12 30.10 94.25 -7.53
CA ASP A 12 30.77 93.01 -7.97
C ASP A 12 30.84 93.07 -9.49
N THR A 13 32.00 93.47 -9.99
CA THR A 13 32.23 93.70 -11.40
C THR A 13 32.32 92.32 -12.02
N VAL A 14 31.20 91.84 -12.56
CA VAL A 14 31.17 90.62 -13.36
C VAL A 14 32.06 90.87 -14.58
N THR A 15 33.27 90.34 -14.53
CA THR A 15 34.22 90.44 -15.64
C THR A 15 33.91 89.37 -16.67
N VAL A 16 34.25 89.64 -17.93
CA VAL A 16 34.14 88.65 -19.00
C VAL A 16 34.94 87.38 -18.66
N GLU A 17 36.07 87.54 -17.96
CA GLU A 17 36.91 86.45 -17.48
C GLU A 17 36.21 85.56 -16.44
N SER A 18 35.45 86.12 -15.50
CA SER A 18 34.73 85.31 -14.50
C SER A 18 33.58 84.51 -15.11
N LEU A 19 32.86 85.09 -16.09
CA LEU A 19 31.84 84.38 -16.86
C LEU A 19 32.45 83.27 -17.73
N GLN A 20 33.59 83.53 -18.37
CA GLN A 20 34.30 82.51 -19.15
C GLN A 20 34.77 81.34 -18.28
N ALA A 21 35.31 81.61 -17.09
CA ALA A 21 35.68 80.57 -16.14
C ALA A 21 34.47 79.74 -15.67
N GLN A 22 33.32 80.40 -15.43
CA GLN A 22 32.09 79.73 -15.04
C GLN A 22 31.51 78.86 -16.16
N ILE A 23 31.53 79.33 -17.41
CA ILE A 23 31.12 78.55 -18.59
C ILE A 23 32.02 77.32 -18.78
N ALA A 24 33.34 77.48 -18.59
CA ALA A 24 34.28 76.38 -18.67
C ALA A 24 34.01 75.32 -17.59
N SER A 25 33.76 75.75 -16.34
CA SER A 25 33.39 74.84 -15.24
C SER A 25 32.09 74.09 -15.51
N LEU A 26 31.03 74.80 -15.91
CA LEU A 26 29.72 74.19 -16.20
C LEU A 26 29.79 73.23 -17.40
N THR A 27 30.67 73.51 -18.37
CA THR A 27 30.90 72.60 -19.49
C THR A 27 31.58 71.32 -19.02
N ALA A 28 32.60 71.43 -18.17
CA ALA A 28 33.27 70.28 -17.57
C ALA A 28 32.31 69.44 -16.71
N ASP A 29 31.47 70.09 -15.90
CA ASP A 29 30.45 69.41 -15.08
C ASP A 29 29.42 68.68 -15.94
N ARG A 30 28.96 69.30 -17.02
CA ARG A 30 28.03 68.67 -17.98
C ARG A 30 28.65 67.45 -18.64
N ASP A 31 29.92 67.49 -19.00
CA ASP A 31 30.62 66.36 -19.62
C ASP A 31 30.83 65.20 -18.63
N ASN A 32 31.14 65.53 -17.37
CA ASN A 32 31.22 64.54 -16.29
C ASN A 32 29.86 63.87 -16.03
N LEU A 33 28.78 64.66 -15.92
CA LEU A 33 27.42 64.13 -15.72
C LEU A 33 26.95 63.26 -16.89
N THR A 34 27.34 63.62 -18.12
CA THR A 34 27.06 62.84 -19.33
C THR A 34 27.75 61.48 -19.27
N THR A 35 29.01 61.46 -18.85
CA THR A 35 29.80 60.24 -18.66
C THR A 35 29.21 59.33 -17.58
N ASP A 36 28.86 59.90 -16.42
CA ASP A 36 28.26 59.16 -15.33
C ASP A 36 26.90 58.58 -15.72
N ARG A 37 26.05 59.35 -16.41
CA ARG A 37 24.77 58.87 -16.93
C ARG A 37 24.96 57.64 -17.81
N ASP A 38 25.92 57.68 -18.73
CA ASP A 38 26.15 56.59 -19.68
C ASP A 38 26.72 55.35 -18.96
N LYS A 39 27.58 55.55 -17.97
CA LYS A 39 28.06 54.49 -17.06
C LYS A 39 26.93 53.82 -16.29
N TRP A 40 26.06 54.61 -15.63
CA TRP A 40 24.93 54.08 -14.87
C TRP A 40 23.91 53.37 -15.75
N LYS A 41 23.66 53.90 -16.95
CA LYS A 41 22.79 53.27 -17.94
C LYS A 41 23.38 51.93 -18.42
N GLY A 42 24.69 51.86 -18.63
CA GLY A 42 25.39 50.61 -18.96
C GLY A 42 25.28 49.58 -17.84
N LEU A 43 25.54 49.99 -16.59
CA LEU A 43 25.46 49.12 -15.42
C LEU A 43 24.04 48.60 -15.18
N SER A 44 23.05 49.48 -15.30
CA SER A 44 21.63 49.12 -15.17
C SER A 44 21.21 48.07 -16.19
N ARG A 45 21.59 48.23 -17.46
CA ARG A 45 21.29 47.24 -18.51
C ARG A 45 21.98 45.90 -18.24
N LYS A 46 23.23 45.93 -17.77
CA LYS A 46 23.98 44.72 -17.42
C LYS A 46 23.30 43.97 -16.27
N HIS A 47 22.98 44.65 -15.17
CA HIS A 47 22.35 44.04 -14.01
C HIS A 47 20.94 43.53 -14.32
N GLU A 48 20.19 44.23 -15.18
CA GLU A 48 18.90 43.77 -15.67
C GLU A 48 19.03 42.47 -16.48
N GLY A 49 20.05 42.36 -17.34
CA GLY A 49 20.37 41.13 -18.06
C GLY A 49 20.71 39.97 -17.12
N GLU A 50 21.66 40.20 -16.20
CA GLU A 50 22.09 39.21 -15.21
C GLU A 50 20.92 38.74 -14.33
N ARG A 51 20.04 39.65 -13.90
CA ARG A 51 18.84 39.31 -13.13
C ARG A 51 17.91 38.43 -13.95
N ASN A 52 17.66 38.78 -15.21
CA ASN A 52 16.73 38.01 -16.05
C ASN A 52 17.28 36.61 -16.35
N ASP A 53 18.59 36.46 -16.52
CA ASP A 53 19.20 35.14 -16.70
C ASP A 53 19.20 34.33 -15.41
N ALA A 54 19.45 34.95 -14.25
CA ALA A 54 19.31 34.30 -12.95
C ALA A 54 17.87 33.84 -12.70
N LEU A 55 16.86 34.66 -13.02
CA LEU A 55 15.45 34.30 -12.89
C LEU A 55 15.06 33.10 -13.77
N LYS A 56 15.59 33.03 -15.00
CA LYS A 56 15.38 31.87 -15.88
C LYS A 56 15.99 30.60 -15.26
N GLN A 57 17.22 30.70 -14.76
CA GLN A 57 17.90 29.55 -14.13
C GLN A 57 17.14 29.06 -12.89
N VAL A 58 16.67 29.98 -12.03
CA VAL A 58 15.86 29.63 -10.87
C VAL A 58 14.58 28.92 -11.31
N SER A 59 13.87 29.45 -12.30
CA SER A 59 12.64 28.81 -12.81
C SER A 59 12.89 27.42 -13.39
N THR A 60 13.99 27.21 -14.11
CA THR A 60 14.37 25.88 -14.61
C THR A 60 14.68 24.93 -13.47
N LEU A 61 15.49 25.36 -12.48
CA LEU A 61 15.83 24.56 -11.32
C LEU A 61 14.60 24.20 -10.48
N GLU A 62 13.67 25.13 -10.28
CA GLU A 62 12.41 24.86 -9.57
C GLU A 62 11.58 23.78 -10.29
N SER A 63 11.48 23.85 -11.62
CA SER A 63 10.75 22.84 -12.40
C SER A 63 11.42 21.47 -12.33
N GLU A 64 12.74 21.40 -12.49
CA GLU A 64 13.50 20.14 -12.45
C GLU A 64 13.47 19.53 -11.04
N THR A 65 13.63 20.34 -10.00
CA THR A 65 13.57 19.88 -8.61
C THR A 65 12.19 19.41 -8.22
N ALA A 66 11.12 20.08 -8.65
CA ALA A 66 9.75 19.62 -8.42
C ALA A 66 9.53 18.22 -9.05
N SER A 67 9.92 18.05 -10.32
CA SER A 67 9.80 16.76 -11.00
C SER A 67 10.66 15.66 -10.34
N ALA A 68 11.88 15.99 -9.91
CA ALA A 68 12.77 15.04 -9.26
C ALA A 68 12.25 14.61 -7.89
N VAL A 69 11.68 15.55 -7.11
CA VAL A 69 11.09 15.25 -5.81
C VAL A 69 9.85 14.35 -5.97
N ASP A 70 9.00 14.61 -6.96
CA ASP A 70 7.82 13.77 -7.18
C ASP A 70 8.19 12.36 -7.66
N ALA A 71 9.18 12.24 -8.55
CA ALA A 71 9.72 10.94 -8.95
C ALA A 71 10.32 10.18 -7.75
N ALA A 72 11.13 10.85 -6.92
CA ALA A 72 11.73 10.25 -5.73
C ALA A 72 10.69 9.84 -4.68
N ARG A 73 9.58 10.58 -4.54
CA ARG A 73 8.46 10.20 -3.66
C ARG A 73 7.76 8.95 -4.13
N GLU A 74 7.52 8.84 -5.44
CA GLU A 74 6.87 7.67 -6.02
C GLU A 74 7.76 6.43 -5.91
N GLU A 75 9.04 6.56 -6.27
CA GLU A 75 10.03 5.49 -6.10
C GLU A 75 10.15 5.07 -4.62
N GLY A 76 10.20 6.03 -3.70
CA GLY A 76 10.24 5.75 -2.26
C GLY A 76 8.98 5.02 -1.76
N ARG A 77 7.80 5.37 -2.29
CA ARG A 77 6.56 4.63 -1.99
C ARG A 77 6.63 3.20 -2.51
N GLN A 78 7.06 3.00 -3.75
CA GLN A 78 7.16 1.69 -4.36
C GLN A 78 8.17 0.80 -3.63
N ALA A 79 9.33 1.35 -3.27
CA ALA A 79 10.33 0.64 -2.47
C ALA A 79 9.78 0.22 -1.09
N ALA A 80 9.09 1.11 -0.39
CA ALA A 80 8.48 0.78 0.91
C ALA A 80 7.37 -0.27 0.81
N LEU A 81 6.61 -0.28 -0.29
CA LEU A 81 5.61 -1.32 -0.57
C LEU A 81 6.30 -2.66 -0.85
N ALA A 82 7.35 -2.68 -1.66
CA ALA A 82 8.11 -3.89 -1.97
C ALA A 82 8.76 -4.51 -0.72
N ASP A 83 9.36 -3.69 0.15
CA ASP A 83 10.00 -4.15 1.40
C ASP A 83 9.01 -4.88 2.34
N THR A 84 7.74 -4.49 2.29
CA THR A 84 6.69 -5.07 3.15
C THR A 84 5.78 -6.05 2.42
N ALA A 85 6.00 -6.30 1.13
CA ALA A 85 5.14 -7.18 0.33
C ALA A 85 5.13 -8.61 0.88
N HIS A 86 6.30 -9.19 1.12
CA HIS A 86 6.43 -10.57 1.65
C HIS A 86 5.70 -10.76 2.98
N THR A 87 5.90 -9.86 3.94
CA THR A 87 5.28 -9.96 5.27
C THR A 87 3.76 -9.77 5.20
N ARG A 88 3.27 -8.91 4.28
CA ARG A 88 1.83 -8.72 4.06
C ARG A 88 1.17 -9.94 3.43
N VAL A 89 1.82 -10.54 2.43
CA VAL A 89 1.35 -11.75 1.75
C VAL A 89 1.30 -12.91 2.73
N GLU A 90 2.36 -13.09 3.52
CA GLU A 90 2.42 -14.10 4.58
C GLU A 90 1.29 -13.90 5.61
N ALA A 91 1.12 -12.68 6.14
CA ALA A 91 0.05 -12.37 7.08
C ALA A 91 -1.36 -12.54 6.47
N ALA A 92 -1.54 -12.27 5.18
CA ALA A 92 -2.80 -12.52 4.48
C ALA A 92 -3.07 -14.02 4.33
N LEU A 93 -2.06 -14.80 3.95
CA LEU A 93 -2.14 -16.26 3.86
C LEU A 93 -2.57 -16.88 5.20
N TYR A 94 -1.91 -16.53 6.31
CA TYR A 94 -2.28 -17.05 7.64
C TYR A 94 -3.70 -16.63 8.07
N ARG A 95 -4.10 -15.38 7.81
CA ARG A 95 -5.46 -14.92 8.12
C ARG A 95 -6.51 -15.69 7.32
N GLN A 96 -6.30 -15.88 6.03
CA GLN A 96 -7.24 -16.58 5.17
C GLN A 96 -7.28 -18.09 5.46
N ALA A 97 -6.13 -18.69 5.81
CA ALA A 97 -6.06 -20.07 6.28
C ALA A 97 -6.89 -20.28 7.55
N ALA A 98 -6.71 -19.39 8.54
CA ALA A 98 -7.47 -19.43 9.79
C ALA A 98 -8.97 -19.25 9.56
N ALA A 99 -9.37 -18.32 8.67
CA ALA A 99 -10.77 -18.12 8.29
C ALA A 99 -11.37 -19.36 7.58
N SER A 100 -10.54 -20.11 6.86
CA SER A 100 -10.95 -21.33 6.14
C SER A 100 -10.81 -22.61 6.98
N GLY A 101 -10.38 -22.51 8.24
CA GLY A 101 -10.14 -23.66 9.12
C GLY A 101 -8.94 -24.52 8.73
N VAL A 102 -8.06 -24.04 7.86
CA VAL A 102 -6.86 -24.74 7.41
C VAL A 102 -5.70 -24.43 8.36
N GLN A 103 -5.10 -25.46 8.94
CA GLN A 103 -3.86 -25.30 9.71
C GLN A 103 -2.66 -25.36 8.77
N LEU A 104 -1.96 -24.25 8.64
CA LEU A 104 -0.69 -24.18 7.93
C LEU A 104 0.47 -24.44 8.90
N PRO A 105 1.52 -25.17 8.49
CA PRO A 105 2.74 -25.29 9.28
C PRO A 105 3.46 -23.93 9.38
N ASP A 106 4.13 -23.69 10.50
CA ASP A 106 4.91 -22.46 10.74
C ASP A 106 6.02 -22.24 9.70
N SER A 107 6.48 -23.31 9.05
CA SER A 107 7.50 -23.27 8.00
C SER A 107 6.93 -23.13 6.58
N ILE A 108 5.64 -22.83 6.39
CA ILE A 108 5.03 -22.76 5.06
C ILE A 108 5.72 -21.73 4.16
N ALA A 109 6.18 -20.61 4.73
CA ALA A 109 6.93 -19.57 4.04
C ALA A 109 8.28 -20.06 3.46
N ALA A 110 8.84 -21.15 3.98
CA ALA A 110 10.08 -21.75 3.46
C ALA A 110 9.82 -22.70 2.27
N VAL A 111 8.56 -23.12 2.06
CA VAL A 111 8.18 -24.12 1.05
C VAL A 111 7.39 -23.47 -0.08
N VAL A 112 6.69 -22.37 0.19
CA VAL A 112 5.85 -21.66 -0.76
C VAL A 112 6.55 -20.39 -1.24
N ASP A 113 6.57 -20.20 -2.56
CA ASP A 113 7.02 -18.96 -3.17
C ASP A 113 5.97 -17.86 -2.94
N LEU A 114 6.17 -17.06 -1.89
CA LEU A 114 5.31 -15.94 -1.52
C LEU A 114 5.22 -14.88 -2.64
N GLY A 115 6.22 -14.81 -3.54
CA GLY A 115 6.18 -13.88 -4.69
C GLY A 115 5.06 -14.22 -5.67
N ARG A 116 4.65 -15.50 -5.77
CA ARG A 116 3.54 -15.93 -6.63
C ARG A 116 2.16 -15.69 -6.02
N LEU A 117 2.12 -15.31 -4.75
CA LEU A 117 0.91 -14.95 -4.01
C LEU A 117 0.76 -13.44 -3.85
N ALA A 118 1.67 -12.66 -4.45
CA ALA A 118 1.60 -11.21 -4.55
C ALA A 118 1.08 -10.80 -5.93
N ALA A 119 0.27 -9.75 -5.98
CA ALA A 119 -0.05 -9.04 -7.21
C ALA A 119 1.14 -8.16 -7.65
N ASP A 120 1.05 -7.60 -8.87
CA ASP A 120 2.12 -6.78 -9.47
C ASP A 120 2.50 -5.53 -8.64
N ASP A 121 1.62 -5.08 -7.74
CA ASP A 121 1.82 -3.95 -6.83
C ASP A 121 2.36 -4.35 -5.45
N GLY A 122 2.69 -5.62 -5.25
CA GLY A 122 3.15 -6.17 -3.97
C GLY A 122 2.05 -6.37 -2.93
N THR A 123 0.78 -6.22 -3.30
CA THR A 123 -0.35 -6.56 -2.43
C THR A 123 -0.67 -8.06 -2.47
N PRO A 124 -1.30 -8.61 -1.42
CA PRO A 124 -1.68 -10.03 -1.41
C PRO A 124 -2.77 -10.34 -2.45
N ASP A 125 -2.49 -11.29 -3.34
CA ASP A 125 -3.47 -11.82 -4.29
C ASP A 125 -4.38 -12.84 -3.60
N THR A 126 -5.62 -12.43 -3.31
CA THR A 126 -6.60 -13.25 -2.59
C THR A 126 -7.00 -14.51 -3.36
N ASP A 127 -6.97 -14.48 -4.70
CA ASP A 127 -7.38 -15.61 -5.54
C ASP A 127 -6.26 -16.65 -5.60
N ALA A 128 -5.01 -16.19 -5.75
CA ALA A 128 -3.84 -17.06 -5.67
C ALA A 128 -3.72 -17.71 -4.28
N ILE A 129 -3.95 -16.94 -3.20
CA ILE A 129 -3.97 -17.45 -1.83
C ILE A 129 -5.10 -18.47 -1.64
N ALA A 130 -6.32 -18.19 -2.12
CA ALA A 130 -7.44 -19.12 -2.05
C ALA A 130 -7.15 -20.43 -2.79
N GLY A 131 -6.56 -20.34 -3.99
CA GLY A 131 -6.15 -21.49 -4.79
C GLY A 131 -5.10 -22.35 -4.09
N LEU A 132 -4.12 -21.73 -3.43
CA LEU A 132 -3.14 -22.44 -2.61
C LEU A 132 -3.82 -23.13 -1.42
N LEU A 133 -4.69 -22.43 -0.69
CA LEU A 133 -5.39 -23.00 0.46
C LEU A 133 -6.32 -24.15 0.08
N ALA A 134 -6.90 -24.14 -1.12
CA ALA A 134 -7.71 -25.24 -1.64
C ALA A 134 -6.91 -26.56 -1.82
N ALA A 135 -5.58 -26.48 -1.93
CA ALA A 135 -4.73 -27.67 -1.93
C ALA A 135 -4.53 -28.28 -0.52
N PHE A 136 -4.73 -27.47 0.52
CA PHE A 136 -4.58 -27.85 1.92
C PHE A 136 -5.91 -28.12 2.63
N THR A 137 -7.04 -27.71 2.05
CA THR A 137 -8.34 -28.10 2.57
C THR A 137 -8.49 -29.62 2.42
N PRO A 138 -8.80 -30.34 3.52
CA PRO A 138 -9.09 -31.75 3.41
C PRO A 138 -10.28 -31.91 2.47
N ARG A 139 -10.06 -32.56 1.33
CA ARG A 139 -11.13 -33.02 0.46
C ARG A 139 -12.09 -33.81 1.36
N PRO A 140 -13.40 -33.50 1.39
CA PRO A 140 -14.34 -34.17 2.29
C PRO A 140 -14.09 -35.66 2.14
N ASP A 141 -13.79 -36.33 3.26
CA ASP A 141 -13.34 -37.73 3.30
C ASP A 141 -14.15 -38.52 2.29
N ALA A 142 -13.55 -38.85 1.15
CA ALA A 142 -14.07 -39.95 0.36
C ALA A 142 -14.05 -41.13 1.33
N PRO A 143 -15.20 -41.77 1.62
CA PRO A 143 -15.33 -42.67 2.74
C PRO A 143 -14.18 -43.67 2.68
N LYS A 144 -13.25 -43.55 3.65
CA LYS A 144 -12.10 -44.43 3.78
C LYS A 144 -12.65 -45.83 4.04
N TYR A 145 -12.83 -46.58 2.97
CA TYR A 145 -13.35 -47.94 2.97
C TYR A 145 -14.69 -48.06 3.71
N ALA A 146 -15.79 -48.10 2.95
CA ALA A 146 -16.92 -48.87 3.45
C ALA A 146 -16.38 -50.26 3.80
N PRO A 147 -16.60 -50.78 5.03
CA PRO A 147 -16.30 -52.16 5.34
C PRO A 147 -16.92 -53.06 4.26
N PRO A 148 -16.28 -54.16 3.85
CA PRO A 148 -16.82 -55.06 2.84
C PRO A 148 -18.01 -55.88 3.41
N ASP A 149 -19.04 -55.21 3.90
CA ASP A 149 -20.31 -55.82 4.32
C ASP A 149 -21.26 -56.02 3.12
N SER A 150 -20.78 -55.78 1.89
CA SER A 150 -21.50 -56.12 0.65
C SER A 150 -21.09 -57.47 0.03
N LEU A 151 -20.35 -58.31 0.76
CA LEU A 151 -20.43 -59.75 0.52
C LEU A 151 -21.72 -60.20 1.21
N GLY A 152 -22.76 -60.53 0.44
CA GLY A 152 -24.12 -60.85 0.89
C GLY A 152 -24.26 -61.98 1.92
N ILE A 153 -23.69 -61.77 3.10
CA ILE A 153 -23.90 -62.50 4.33
C ILE A 153 -24.87 -61.60 5.08
N GLY A 154 -26.12 -62.06 5.17
CA GLY A 154 -27.21 -61.28 5.75
C GLY A 154 -26.80 -60.62 7.05
N GLN A 155 -27.10 -59.33 7.16
CA GLN A 155 -27.07 -58.57 8.41
C GLN A 155 -27.71 -59.42 9.51
N ARG A 156 -26.89 -60.02 10.38
CA ARG A 156 -27.41 -60.57 11.64
C ARG A 156 -27.89 -59.36 12.42
N GLN A 157 -29.22 -59.22 12.48
CA GLN A 157 -29.86 -58.26 13.37
C GLN A 157 -29.24 -58.41 14.77
N PRO A 158 -29.04 -57.29 15.50
CA PRO A 158 -28.58 -57.36 16.88
C PRO A 158 -29.48 -58.34 17.62
N SER A 159 -28.88 -59.35 18.26
CA SER A 159 -29.57 -60.51 18.83
C SER A 159 -30.69 -60.06 19.76
N THR A 160 -31.93 -60.15 19.29
CA THR A 160 -33.10 -60.08 20.16
C THR A 160 -33.00 -61.24 21.15
N ASP A 161 -33.14 -60.96 22.45
CA ASP A 161 -33.05 -61.97 23.52
C ASP A 161 -33.90 -63.20 23.16
N GLN A 162 -33.21 -64.30 22.88
CA GLN A 162 -33.80 -65.56 22.43
C GLN A 162 -34.49 -66.22 23.62
N LEU A 163 -35.74 -66.65 23.42
CA LEU A 163 -36.50 -67.33 24.45
C LEU A 163 -36.03 -68.78 24.57
N THR A 164 -35.89 -69.24 25.81
CA THR A 164 -35.53 -70.63 26.10
C THR A 164 -36.78 -71.51 26.16
N ARG A 165 -36.58 -72.84 26.18
CA ARG A 165 -37.69 -73.80 26.33
C ARG A 165 -38.46 -73.63 27.65
N ALA A 166 -37.81 -73.10 28.69
CA ALA A 166 -38.45 -72.81 29.96
C ALA A 166 -39.42 -71.62 29.84
N ASP A 167 -39.02 -70.57 29.12
CA ASP A 167 -39.83 -69.35 28.95
C ASP A 167 -41.11 -69.64 28.18
N LEU A 168 -41.05 -70.52 27.18
CA LEU A 168 -42.22 -70.97 26.41
C LEU A 168 -43.32 -71.62 27.27
N GLN A 169 -42.99 -72.21 28.41
CA GLN A 169 -43.99 -72.82 29.29
C GLN A 169 -44.85 -71.79 30.02
N THR A 170 -44.32 -70.58 30.18
CA THR A 170 -45.02 -69.47 30.85
C THR A 170 -45.78 -68.56 29.89
N LEU A 171 -45.52 -68.68 28.58
CA LEU A 171 -46.13 -67.85 27.55
C LEU A 171 -47.42 -68.45 27.01
N THR A 172 -48.37 -67.58 26.69
CA THR A 172 -49.62 -67.98 26.03
C THR A 172 -49.39 -68.25 24.54
N PRO A 173 -50.28 -69.03 23.88
CA PRO A 173 -50.15 -69.32 22.44
C PRO A 173 -50.10 -68.08 21.54
N ALA A 174 -50.75 -66.98 21.95
CA ALA A 174 -50.70 -65.72 21.21
C ALA A 174 -49.32 -65.04 21.30
N GLU A 175 -48.71 -65.05 22.49
CA GLU A 175 -47.38 -64.48 22.73
C GLU A 175 -46.28 -65.30 22.06
N ILE A 176 -46.43 -66.62 21.98
CA ILE A 176 -45.52 -67.49 21.22
C ILE A 176 -45.52 -67.13 19.72
N ASN A 177 -46.70 -66.83 19.16
CA ASN A 177 -46.81 -66.42 17.76
C ASN A 177 -46.17 -65.05 17.51
N GLN A 178 -46.33 -64.11 18.44
CA GLN A 178 -45.61 -62.82 18.37
C GLN A 178 -44.10 -63.03 18.47
N ALA A 179 -43.62 -63.80 19.44
CA ALA A 179 -42.20 -64.10 19.60
C ALA A 179 -41.57 -64.78 18.37
N ARG A 180 -42.36 -65.57 17.62
CA ARG A 180 -41.94 -66.15 16.34
C ARG A 180 -41.83 -65.10 15.24
N LEU A 181 -42.78 -64.17 15.15
CA LEU A 181 -42.73 -63.06 14.20
C LEU A 181 -41.56 -62.11 14.50
N ASP A 182 -41.25 -61.94 15.78
CA ASP A 182 -40.17 -61.09 16.28
C ASP A 182 -38.78 -61.76 16.21
N GLY A 183 -38.68 -63.00 15.70
CA GLY A 183 -37.40 -63.73 15.55
C GLY A 183 -36.75 -64.17 16.87
N ARG A 184 -37.52 -64.22 17.97
CA ARG A 184 -37.02 -64.58 19.32
C ARG A 184 -36.98 -66.08 19.59
N LEU A 185 -37.42 -66.90 18.63
CA LEU A 185 -37.49 -68.36 18.75
C LEU A 185 -36.56 -69.07 17.76
N ASP A 186 -35.66 -68.33 17.11
CA ASP A 186 -34.81 -68.84 16.04
C ASP A 186 -33.90 -69.96 16.52
N ASN A 187 -33.32 -69.86 17.73
CA ASN A 187 -32.50 -70.92 18.30
C ASN A 187 -33.28 -72.23 18.50
N LEU A 188 -34.50 -72.14 19.04
CA LEU A 188 -35.37 -73.30 19.27
C LEU A 188 -35.85 -73.92 17.96
N LEU A 189 -36.07 -73.13 16.91
CA LEU A 189 -36.46 -73.61 15.59
C LEU A 189 -35.30 -74.24 14.81
N ASN A 190 -34.08 -73.74 15.01
CA ASN A 190 -32.86 -74.26 14.39
C ASN A 190 -32.24 -75.45 15.15
N GLY A 191 -32.82 -75.83 16.30
CA GLY A 191 -32.37 -76.96 17.10
C GLY A 191 -31.17 -76.67 18.02
N GLU A 192 -30.85 -75.39 18.20
CA GLU A 192 -29.84 -74.94 19.16
C GLU A 192 -30.50 -74.81 20.54
N THR A 193 -30.12 -75.69 21.48
CA THR A 193 -30.67 -75.75 22.85
C THR A 193 -29.93 -74.86 23.82
#